data_AF-A0A1I7W7P6-F1
#
_entry.id   AF-A0A1I7W7P6-F1
#
_cell.length_a   1.000
_cell.length_b   1.000
_cell.length_c   1.000
_cell.angle_alpha   90.00
_cell.angle_beta   90.00
_cell.angle_gamma   90.00
#
_symmetry.space_group_name_H-M   'P 1'
#
loop_
_entity.id
_entity.type
_entity.pdbx_description
1 polymer ?
#
loop_
_entity_poly.entity_id
_entity_poly.type
_entity_poly.pdbx_seq_one_letter_code
_entity_poly.pdbx_strand_id
1 'polypeptide(L)'
;MGPLQPFPEVSQLISFCDQIKKLSAVCMQCGGDAPYTFRCTNDEAVEVIGGTDTYRALCRTCYYDCSLEKARADSRRTSRCG
;
A
#
# COMPACT_ATOMS: atom_id res chain seq x y z
N MET A 1 -5.64 11.02 -3.15
CA MET A 1 -5.04 9.68 -3.24
C MET A 1 -3.66 9.84 -3.86
N GLY A 2 -2.59 9.63 -3.10
CA GLY A 2 -1.22 9.84 -3.59
C GLY A 2 -0.73 8.66 -4.44
N PRO A 3 0.18 8.88 -5.39
CA PRO A 3 0.87 7.79 -6.08
C PRO A 3 1.76 7.02 -5.09
N LEU A 4 2.04 5.74 -5.37
CA LEU A 4 3.01 4.93 -4.64
C LEU A 4 4.34 5.69 -4.54
N GLN A 5 4.84 5.86 -3.32
CA GLN A 5 6.09 6.56 -3.05
C GLN A 5 7.21 5.54 -2.79
N PRO A 6 8.46 5.83 -3.20
CA PRO A 6 9.61 5.04 -2.81
C PRO A 6 9.83 5.13 -1.29
N PHE A 7 10.32 4.04 -0.70
CA PHE A 7 10.86 4.10 0.66
C PHE A 7 12.23 4.78 0.59
N PRO A 8 12.45 5.93 1.25
CA PRO A 8 13.54 6.84 0.93
C PRO A 8 14.92 6.19 0.94
N GLU A 9 15.26 5.50 2.02
CA GLU A 9 16.60 4.94 2.26
C GLU A 9 16.90 3.78 1.30
N VAL A 10 15.94 2.87 1.12
CA VAL A 10 16.10 1.69 0.25
C VAL A 10 16.21 2.12 -1.21
N SER A 11 15.49 3.16 -1.62
CA SER A 11 15.51 3.65 -3.00
C SER A 11 16.85 4.23 -3.43
N GLN A 12 17.62 4.81 -2.49
CA GLN A 12 18.95 5.38 -2.77
C GLN A 12 19.99 4.31 -3.11
N LEU A 13 19.79 3.06 -2.65
CA LEU A 13 20.73 1.97 -2.92
C LEU A 13 20.67 1.51 -4.39
N ILE A 14 19.55 1.71 -5.08
CA ILE A 14 19.27 1.20 -6.43
C ILE A 14 20.35 1.61 -7.43
N SER A 15 20.86 2.84 -7.37
CA SER A 15 21.87 3.34 -8.31
C SER A 15 23.26 2.72 -8.11
N PHE A 16 23.49 2.07 -6.97
CA PHE A 16 24.78 1.47 -6.60
C PHE A 16 24.77 -0.06 -6.70
N CYS A 17 23.63 -0.67 -7.01
CA CYS A 17 23.49 -2.13 -7.06
C CYS A 17 23.89 -2.71 -8.42
N ASP A 18 24.74 -3.72 -8.43
CA ASP A 18 25.01 -4.53 -9.64
C ASP A 18 23.82 -5.43 -10.01
N GLN A 19 23.04 -5.87 -9.01
CA GLN A 19 21.86 -6.71 -9.19
C GLN A 19 20.72 -6.29 -8.25
N ILE A 20 19.51 -6.27 -8.79
CA ILE A 20 18.29 -5.93 -8.03
C ILE A 20 17.25 -7.02 -8.26
N LYS A 21 16.71 -7.57 -7.16
CA LYS A 21 15.62 -8.56 -7.19
C LYS A 21 14.45 -8.06 -6.35
N LYS A 22 13.32 -7.76 -6.99
CA LYS A 22 12.06 -7.42 -6.33
C LYS A 22 11.21 -8.69 -6.17
N LEU A 23 11.03 -9.12 -4.92
CA LEU A 23 10.15 -10.25 -4.62
C LEU A 23 8.67 -9.84 -4.72
N SER A 24 7.82 -10.81 -5.01
CA SER A 24 6.36 -10.67 -5.04
C SER A 24 5.74 -11.59 -4.00
N ALA A 25 4.67 -11.12 -3.36
CA ALA A 25 3.84 -11.92 -2.46
C ALA A 25 2.60 -12.46 -3.20
N VAL A 26 1.69 -13.09 -2.46
CA VAL A 26 0.38 -13.52 -2.96
C VAL A 26 -0.67 -12.49 -2.56
N CYS A 27 -1.52 -12.10 -3.51
CA CYS A 27 -2.59 -11.13 -3.31
C CYS A 27 -3.63 -11.69 -2.34
N MET A 28 -3.81 -11.00 -1.22
CA MET A 28 -4.76 -11.40 -0.18
C MET A 28 -6.23 -11.19 -0.59
N GLN A 29 -6.48 -10.58 -1.76
CA GLN A 29 -7.83 -10.36 -2.29
C GLN A 29 -8.21 -11.35 -3.40
N CYS A 30 -7.29 -11.62 -4.34
CA CYS A 30 -7.59 -12.42 -5.54
C CYS A 30 -6.66 -13.62 -5.76
N GLY A 31 -5.64 -13.82 -4.93
CA GLY A 31 -4.69 -14.93 -5.03
C GLY A 31 -3.60 -14.81 -6.12
N GLY A 32 -3.60 -13.75 -6.94
CA GLY A 32 -2.55 -13.49 -7.94
C GLY A 32 -1.27 -12.88 -7.35
N ASP A 33 -0.31 -12.51 -8.20
CA ASP A 33 0.93 -11.85 -7.76
C ASP A 33 0.69 -10.47 -7.14
N ALA A 34 1.27 -10.24 -5.97
CA ALA A 34 1.14 -9.02 -5.18
C ALA A 34 2.47 -8.33 -4.92
N PRO A 35 2.86 -7.37 -5.78
CA PRO A 35 4.07 -6.58 -5.60
C PRO A 35 3.85 -5.27 -4.81
N TYR A 36 2.65 -5.06 -4.24
CA TYR A 36 2.26 -3.85 -3.50
C TYR A 36 1.75 -4.18 -2.09
N THR A 37 2.02 -3.27 -1.15
CA THR A 37 1.52 -3.33 0.22
C THR A 37 0.48 -2.23 0.43
N PHE A 38 -0.71 -2.59 0.88
CA PHE A 38 -1.82 -1.67 1.16
C PHE A 38 -2.04 -1.53 2.67
N ARG A 39 -2.08 -0.28 3.17
CA ARG A 39 -2.39 0.01 4.58
C ARG A 39 -3.89 0.08 4.81
N CYS A 40 -4.38 -0.77 5.71
CA CYS A 40 -5.80 -0.88 6.05
C CYS A 40 -6.26 0.19 7.05
N THR A 41 -5.35 0.69 7.90
CA THR A 41 -5.62 1.75 8.88
C THR A 41 -5.56 3.15 8.24
N ASN A 42 -6.06 4.16 8.94
CA ASN A 42 -6.07 5.55 8.47
C ASN A 42 -4.84 6.37 8.91
N ASP A 43 -3.80 5.71 9.43
CA ASP A 43 -2.56 6.39 9.81
C ASP A 43 -1.86 7.00 8.59
N GLU A 44 -1.40 8.24 8.73
CA GLU A 44 -0.72 8.99 7.66
C GLU A 44 0.81 8.96 7.76
N ALA A 45 1.36 8.57 8.92
CA ALA A 45 2.80 8.46 9.13
C ALA A 45 3.42 7.39 8.22
N VAL A 46 4.62 7.63 7.66
CA VAL A 46 5.29 6.63 6.82
C VAL A 46 5.62 5.38 7.64
N GLU A 47 6.17 5.57 8.84
CA GLU A 47 6.55 4.49 9.75
C GLU A 47 5.39 4.13 10.68
N VAL A 48 4.78 2.97 10.43
CA VAL A 48 3.76 2.38 11.30
C VAL A 48 4.05 0.88 11.42
N ILE A 49 4.32 0.43 12.64
CA ILE A 49 4.61 -0.98 12.93
C ILE A 49 3.31 -1.77 12.94
N GLY A 50 3.28 -2.88 12.19
CA GLY A 50 2.11 -3.74 12.10
C GLY A 50 2.35 -4.93 11.18
N GLY A 51 1.43 -5.91 11.20
CA GLY A 51 1.47 -7.11 10.39
C GLY A 51 0.27 -7.21 9.46
N THR A 52 -0.32 -8.40 9.37
CA THR A 52 -1.51 -8.69 8.54
C THR A 52 -2.77 -7.97 9.00
N ASP A 53 -2.79 -7.49 10.24
CA ASP A 53 -3.82 -6.65 10.83
C ASP A 53 -3.78 -5.20 10.30
N THR A 54 -2.60 -4.72 9.92
CA THR A 54 -2.37 -3.34 9.47
C THR A 54 -2.17 -3.26 7.96
N TYR A 55 -1.58 -4.29 7.36
CA TYR A 55 -1.14 -4.32 5.96
C TYR A 55 -1.64 -5.55 5.22
N ARG A 56 -1.98 -5.37 3.93
CA ARG A 56 -2.33 -6.45 3.01
C ARG A 56 -1.45 -6.39 1.77
N ALA A 57 -0.96 -7.54 1.32
CA ALA A 57 -0.29 -7.66 0.03
C ALA A 57 -1.35 -7.73 -1.08
N LEU A 58 -1.30 -6.82 -2.05
CA LEU A 58 -2.29 -6.72 -3.13
C LEU A 58 -1.63 -6.69 -4.51
N CYS A 59 -2.33 -7.26 -5.49
CA CYS A 59 -2.01 -7.06 -6.90
C CYS A 59 -2.36 -5.63 -7.33
N ARG A 60 -1.97 -5.24 -8.55
CA ARG A 60 -2.18 -3.88 -9.06
C ARG A 60 -3.66 -3.48 -9.02
N THR A 61 -4.53 -4.32 -9.56
CA THR A 61 -5.97 -4.05 -9.66
C THR A 61 -6.60 -3.90 -8.28
N CYS A 62 -6.40 -4.90 -7.40
CA CYS A 62 -6.96 -4.86 -6.06
C CYS A 62 -6.43 -3.69 -5.22
N TYR A 63 -5.17 -3.28 -5.41
CA TYR A 63 -4.64 -2.09 -4.74
C TYR A 63 -5.42 -0.82 -5.13
N TYR A 64 -5.68 -0.61 -6.41
CA TYR A 64 -6.45 0.55 -6.86
C TYR A 64 -7.90 0.49 -6.40
N ASP A 65 -8.55 -0.68 -6.49
CA ASP A 65 -9.92 -0.87 -6.03
C ASP A 65 -10.06 -0.54 -4.53
N CYS A 66 -9.21 -1.14 -3.68
CA CYS A 66 -9.20 -0.87 -2.24
C CYS A 66 -8.89 0.60 -1.93
N SER A 67 -8.06 1.25 -2.73
CA SER A 67 -7.73 2.66 -2.51
C SER A 67 -8.90 3.59 -2.87
N LEU A 68 -9.66 3.28 -3.92
CA LEU A 68 -10.89 4.00 -4.26
C LEU A 68 -11.97 3.80 -3.19
N GLU A 69 -12.11 2.58 -2.67
CA GLU A 69 -13.03 2.27 -1.57
C GLU A 69 -12.68 3.08 -0.30
N LYS A 70 -11.40 3.14 0.06
CA LYS A 70 -10.92 3.91 1.21
C LYS A 70 -11.20 5.40 1.06
N ALA A 71 -10.90 5.98 -0.11
CA ALA A 71 -11.21 7.39 -0.40
C ALA A 71 -12.72 7.69 -0.26
N ARG A 72 -13.58 6.79 -0.75
CA ARG A 72 -15.05 6.91 -0.60
C ARG A 72 -15.51 6.76 0.86
N ALA A 73 -14.82 5.97 1.66
CA ALA A 73 -15.15 5.80 3.08
C ALA A 73 -14.76 7.06 3.88
N ASP A 74 -13.61 7.66 3.57
CA ASP A 74 -13.14 8.88 4.21
C ASP A 74 -14.06 10.08 3.89
N SER A 75 -14.52 10.22 2.63
CA SER A 75 -15.51 11.25 2.25
C SER A 75 -16.87 11.12 2.96
N ARG A 76 -17.29 9.88 3.27
CA ARG A 76 -18.53 9.63 4.03
C ARG A 76 -18.39 9.93 5.51
N ARG A 77 -17.16 9.88 6.03
CA ARG A 77 -16.87 10.19 7.42
C ARG A 77 -16.88 11.70 7.66
N THR A 78 -16.43 12.51 6.69
CA THR A 78 -16.50 13.97 6.76
C THR A 78 -17.91 14.52 6.60
N SER A 79 -18.79 13.86 5.84
CA SER A 79 -20.17 14.32 5.61
C SER A 79 -21.15 14.08 6.78
N ARG A 80 -20.73 13.35 7.83
CA ARG A 80 -21.58 12.97 8.98
C ARG A 80 -21.36 13.81 10.24
N CYS A 81 -20.43 14.75 10.23
CA CYS A 81 -20.15 15.67 11.34
C CYS A 81 -20.70 17.10 11.08
N GLY A 82 -21.85 17.19 10.39
CA GLY A 82 -22.61 18.44 10.21
C GLY A 82 -23.81 18.49 11.15
#